data_AF-A0A916AT68-F1
#
_entry.id   AF-A0A916AT68-F1
#
_cell.length_a   1.000
_cell.length_b   1.000
_cell.length_c   1.000
_cell.angle_alpha   90.00
_cell.angle_beta   90.00
_cell.angle_gamma   90.00
#
_symmetry.space_group_name_H-M   'P 1'
#
loop_
_entity.id
_entity.type
_entity.pdbx_description
1 polymer ?
#
loop_
_entity_poly.entity_id
_entity_poly.type
_entity_poly.pdbx_seq_one_letter_code
_entity_poly.pdbx_strand_id
1 'polypeptide(L)'
;MHHCGNGLYLQDKFCTQCGEEVEESKKLLTLTDIEPNLLDDLIQSCPEAKTFTGRLKNSFYYKRRNKGGNITFSYWWITLENADGEVKQISINAENEAFNNLKNGTVISLLEPTDINLHYLLDDAAKGIVTNDLLASGVILHNDDGQVSTLTNHYNCSKPRMGGFIGLGLILAIIATAIVAGMSDMGDGAILVGIFISVACMVPLYNSNVTAFQKEFARKESITATLAKILEISKYQLGFHKVERTNRDDDIFCGTCDHRIQLDLEYCPQCGTSQTIHQNMQPSSENEPDSVACMNDTKESQLLVEEPQPKESSRKSIREMRLDKMKEFYQSHQQEFIYRHALSPNEKFDGSAWCYMVQVTDRKMNTDVSDVTYTETYTIRDKHGFYDTKTTRHRVRDSKLSGKLTVEDETGEIFEQWLPDSLMAHTEVGDYLLIGYSRRQKNDRYRTYSEYYYNISKGRWEMPESIHDYGETSLLSKFLVLLVAVGCGALIYQTRTLELGAGLFGLFMVGVALKSRNTDKANNKNASDLIQPIMDTLYRVRDNKKELLAYLAKLK
;
A
#
# COMPACT_ATOMS: atom_id res chain seq x y z
N MET A 1 19.51 2.06 30.21
CA MET A 1 20.97 2.06 29.97
C MET A 1 21.36 3.45 29.55
N HIS A 2 22.13 4.10 30.40
CA HIS A 2 22.50 5.51 30.33
C HIS A 2 24.02 5.60 30.40
N HIS A 3 24.63 6.37 29.50
CA HIS A 3 25.99 6.89 29.69
C HIS A 3 25.83 8.40 29.87
N CYS A 4 26.40 8.94 30.94
CA CYS A 4 26.19 10.34 31.36
C CYS A 4 24.72 10.73 31.63
N GLY A 5 23.80 9.77 31.70
CA GLY A 5 22.37 10.02 31.90
C GLY A 5 21.55 10.00 30.61
N ASN A 6 22.15 9.92 29.43
CA ASN A 6 21.42 9.97 28.16
C ASN A 6 21.05 8.60 27.57
N GLY A 7 19.97 8.57 26.79
CA GLY A 7 19.56 7.38 26.03
C GLY A 7 20.54 7.09 24.90
N LEU A 8 21.17 5.92 24.96
CA LEU A 8 22.07 5.41 23.91
C LEU A 8 21.31 4.55 22.91
N TYR A 9 21.62 4.73 21.62
CA TYR A 9 21.11 3.94 20.51
C TYR A 9 22.18 2.98 19.96
N LEU A 10 21.76 1.92 19.27
CA LEU A 10 22.63 0.86 18.75
C LEU A 10 23.66 1.40 17.75
N GLN A 11 23.27 2.38 16.95
CA GLN A 11 24.12 3.03 15.95
C GLN A 11 25.03 4.14 16.52
N ASP A 12 24.83 4.55 17.78
CA ASP A 12 25.65 5.60 18.40
C ASP A 12 27.06 5.06 18.69
N LYS A 13 28.07 5.68 18.08
CA LYS A 13 29.50 5.44 18.33
C LYS A 13 30.05 6.34 19.43
N PHE A 14 29.49 7.54 19.58
CA PHE A 14 29.89 8.52 20.57
C PHE A 14 28.71 8.94 21.44
N CYS A 15 28.98 9.30 22.69
CA CYS A 15 28.01 9.85 23.61
C CYS A 15 27.60 11.26 23.19
N THR A 16 26.30 11.54 23.12
CA THR A 16 25.77 12.83 22.67
C THR A 16 25.90 13.97 23.69
N GLN A 17 26.40 13.69 24.90
CA GLN A 17 26.60 14.67 25.98
C GLN A 17 28.08 14.93 26.30
N CYS A 18 28.94 13.90 26.29
CA CYS A 18 30.37 14.08 26.60
C CYS A 18 31.29 13.93 25.38
N GLY A 19 30.78 13.42 24.25
CA GLY A 19 31.58 13.18 23.05
C GLY A 19 32.54 11.97 23.14
N GLU A 20 32.49 11.19 24.23
CA GLU A 20 33.33 10.00 24.41
C GLU A 20 32.83 8.82 23.57
N GLU A 21 33.74 7.95 23.13
CA GLU A 21 33.42 6.73 22.38
C GLU A 21 32.69 5.72 23.27
N VAL A 22 31.67 5.07 22.72
CA VAL A 22 30.86 4.09 23.44
C VAL A 22 31.45 2.69 23.24
N GLU A 23 32.10 2.16 24.27
CA GLU A 23 32.82 0.88 24.19
C GLU A 23 31.91 -0.37 24.22
N GLU A 24 30.68 -0.28 24.74
CA GLU A 24 29.79 -1.44 24.83
C GLU A 24 29.07 -1.77 23.51
N SER A 25 29.26 -2.99 23.00
CA SER A 25 28.48 -3.53 21.89
C SER A 25 27.05 -3.83 22.34
N LYS A 26 26.11 -2.96 21.98
CA LYS A 26 24.68 -3.11 22.28
C LYS A 26 24.08 -4.22 21.40
N LYS A 27 23.21 -5.06 21.97
CA LYS A 27 22.51 -6.11 21.23
C LYS A 27 21.01 -6.03 21.46
N LEU A 28 20.25 -6.28 20.40
CA LEU A 28 18.81 -6.51 20.48
C LEU A 28 18.57 -7.91 21.07
N LEU A 29 17.43 -8.09 21.74
CA LEU A 29 17.04 -9.38 22.31
C LEU A 29 15.99 -10.05 21.44
N THR A 30 16.03 -11.37 21.40
CA THR A 30 14.99 -12.22 20.81
C THR A 30 13.93 -12.58 21.86
N LEU A 31 12.80 -13.14 21.41
CA LEU A 31 11.76 -13.62 22.33
C LEU A 31 12.28 -14.72 23.25
N THR A 32 13.15 -15.60 22.73
CA THR A 32 13.76 -16.69 23.50
C THR A 32 14.83 -16.21 24.48
N ASP A 33 15.42 -15.04 24.27
CA ASP A 33 16.33 -14.44 25.26
C ASP A 33 15.56 -13.92 26.48
N ILE A 34 14.32 -13.45 26.28
CA ILE A 34 13.45 -12.94 27.35
C ILE A 34 12.72 -14.07 28.05
N GLU A 35 12.18 -15.02 27.29
CA GLU A 35 11.44 -16.18 27.79
C GLU A 35 11.96 -17.47 27.14
N PRO A 36 13.00 -18.11 27.72
CA PRO A 36 13.65 -19.29 27.12
C PRO A 36 12.73 -20.49 26.90
N ASN A 37 11.73 -20.65 27.77
CA ASN A 37 10.78 -21.77 27.76
C ASN A 37 9.47 -21.45 27.01
N LEU A 38 9.46 -20.38 26.21
CA LEU A 38 8.27 -19.87 25.53
C LEU A 38 7.55 -20.93 24.67
N LEU A 39 8.33 -21.83 24.05
CA LEU A 39 7.84 -22.82 23.08
C LEU A 39 7.68 -24.23 23.66
N ASP A 40 8.08 -24.48 24.90
CA ASP A 40 8.17 -25.84 25.47
C ASP A 40 6.84 -26.60 25.39
N ASP A 41 5.73 -25.95 25.78
CA ASP A 41 4.38 -26.52 25.72
C ASP A 41 3.91 -26.74 24.27
N LEU A 42 4.29 -25.81 23.37
CA LEU A 42 3.86 -25.83 21.98
C LEU A 42 4.57 -26.94 21.20
N ILE A 43 5.87 -27.16 21.45
CA ILE A 43 6.70 -28.16 20.77
C ILE A 43 6.14 -29.58 20.96
N GLN A 44 5.45 -29.86 22.08
CA GLN A 44 4.79 -31.15 22.31
C GLN A 44 3.70 -31.46 21.26
N SER A 45 3.02 -30.42 20.77
CA SER A 45 1.95 -30.54 19.76
C SER A 45 2.40 -30.16 18.34
N CYS A 46 3.43 -29.31 18.24
CA CYS A 46 3.97 -28.72 17.03
C CYS A 46 5.51 -28.76 17.09
N PRO A 47 6.16 -29.90 16.76
CA PRO A 47 7.60 -30.10 16.99
C PRO A 47 8.52 -29.12 16.25
N GLU A 48 8.05 -28.53 15.14
CA GLU A 48 8.78 -27.59 14.30
C GLU A 48 8.46 -26.12 14.63
N ALA A 49 7.80 -25.87 15.76
CA ALA A 49 7.41 -24.54 16.17
C ALA A 49 8.64 -23.63 16.31
N LYS A 50 8.60 -22.48 15.64
CA LYS A 50 9.67 -21.48 15.65
C LYS A 50 9.09 -20.07 15.79
N THR A 51 9.92 -19.17 16.32
CA THR A 51 9.61 -17.74 16.36
C THR A 51 10.63 -16.96 15.57
N PHE A 52 10.22 -15.82 15.04
CA PHE A 52 11.11 -14.87 14.38
C PHE A 52 10.67 -13.46 14.72
N THR A 53 11.56 -12.65 15.27
CA THR A 53 11.24 -11.25 15.59
C THR A 53 12.18 -10.34 14.83
N GLY A 54 11.60 -9.38 14.12
CA GLY A 54 12.38 -8.46 13.32
C GLY A 54 11.66 -7.17 13.00
N ARG A 55 12.43 -6.22 12.49
CA ARG A 55 11.96 -4.92 12.03
C ARG A 55 11.55 -5.02 10.57
N LEU A 56 10.37 -4.50 10.23
CA LEU A 56 9.86 -4.45 8.86
C LEU A 56 10.73 -3.52 8.00
N LYS A 57 11.27 -4.06 6.91
CA LYS A 57 12.09 -3.31 5.95
C LYS A 57 11.33 -2.91 4.69
N ASN A 58 10.43 -3.77 4.25
CA ASN A 58 9.66 -3.57 3.03
C ASN A 58 8.38 -4.39 3.11
N SER A 59 7.33 -3.86 2.48
CA SER A 59 6.01 -4.48 2.40
C SER A 59 5.46 -4.36 0.98
N PHE A 60 4.89 -5.44 0.45
CA PHE A 60 4.30 -5.46 -0.87
C PHE A 60 2.92 -6.12 -0.85
N TYR A 61 1.88 -5.38 -1.23
CA TYR A 61 0.52 -5.90 -1.33
C TYR A 61 0.36 -6.72 -2.61
N TYR A 62 -0.20 -7.92 -2.50
CA TYR A 62 -0.49 -8.75 -3.66
C TYR A 62 -1.72 -9.61 -3.46
N LYS A 63 -2.24 -10.13 -4.57
CA LYS A 63 -3.42 -10.99 -4.61
C LYS A 63 -3.09 -12.39 -5.13
N ARG A 64 -3.82 -13.39 -4.65
CA ARG A 64 -3.87 -14.73 -5.22
C ARG A 64 -5.29 -15.09 -5.63
N ARG A 65 -5.43 -15.75 -6.79
CA ARG A 65 -6.73 -16.09 -7.38
C ARG A 65 -6.86 -17.58 -7.65
N ASN A 66 -8.09 -18.09 -7.62
CA ASN A 66 -8.39 -19.41 -8.14
C ASN A 66 -8.30 -19.44 -9.68
N LYS A 67 -8.21 -20.64 -10.28
CA LYS A 67 -8.13 -20.81 -11.75
C LYS A 67 -9.30 -20.16 -12.51
N GLY A 68 -10.46 -20.01 -11.87
CA GLY A 68 -11.64 -19.39 -12.46
C GLY A 68 -11.70 -17.87 -12.30
N GLY A 69 -10.78 -17.24 -11.58
CA GLY A 69 -10.78 -15.79 -11.31
C GLY A 69 -11.87 -15.28 -10.36
N ASN A 70 -12.83 -16.12 -9.99
CA ASN A 70 -13.98 -15.73 -9.16
C ASN A 70 -13.65 -15.63 -7.67
N ILE A 71 -12.52 -16.16 -7.20
CA ILE A 71 -12.12 -16.13 -5.79
C ILE A 71 -10.73 -15.55 -5.69
N THR A 72 -10.61 -14.42 -5.00
CA THR A 72 -9.36 -13.70 -4.78
C THR A 72 -9.13 -13.50 -3.28
N PHE A 73 -7.89 -13.69 -2.83
CA PHE A 73 -7.40 -13.41 -1.47
C PHE A 73 -6.22 -12.46 -1.52
N SER A 74 -6.09 -11.58 -0.53
CA SER A 74 -5.05 -10.56 -0.50
C SER A 74 -4.05 -10.78 0.65
N TYR A 75 -2.79 -10.52 0.38
CA TYR A 75 -1.68 -10.76 1.30
C TYR A 75 -0.66 -9.62 1.22
N TRP A 76 0.04 -9.39 2.34
CA TRP A 76 1.26 -8.59 2.35
C TRP A 76 2.45 -9.53 2.29
N TRP A 77 3.32 -9.33 1.32
CA TRP A 77 4.66 -9.89 1.29
C TRP A 77 5.59 -8.99 2.08
N ILE A 78 6.07 -9.46 3.23
CA ILE A 78 6.88 -8.67 4.15
C ILE A 78 8.33 -9.16 4.18
N THR A 79 9.26 -8.22 4.36
CA THR A 79 10.67 -8.52 4.63
C THR A 79 11.02 -8.02 6.02
N LEU A 80 11.39 -8.92 6.92
CA LEU A 80 11.81 -8.63 8.28
C LEU A 80 13.31 -8.85 8.43
N GLU A 81 13.98 -7.97 9.18
CA GLU A 81 15.38 -8.15 9.60
C GLU A 81 15.44 -8.32 11.12
N ASN A 82 16.06 -9.39 11.62
CA ASN A 82 16.20 -9.65 13.05
C ASN A 82 17.39 -8.89 13.66
N ALA A 83 17.65 -9.16 14.94
CA ALA A 83 18.76 -8.59 15.70
C ALA A 83 20.15 -8.86 15.09
N ASP A 84 20.31 -10.02 14.46
CA ASP A 84 21.58 -10.53 13.93
C ASP A 84 21.81 -10.17 12.46
N GLY A 85 20.89 -9.40 11.85
CA GLY A 85 20.91 -9.05 10.44
C GLY A 85 20.38 -10.15 9.52
N GLU A 86 19.79 -11.21 10.08
CA GLU A 86 19.12 -12.24 9.29
C GLU A 86 17.81 -11.70 8.72
N VAL A 87 17.58 -11.98 7.44
CA VAL A 87 16.41 -11.51 6.71
C VAL A 87 15.44 -12.66 6.49
N LYS A 88 14.17 -12.44 6.85
CA LYS A 88 13.07 -13.36 6.58
C LYS A 88 12.02 -12.72 5.70
N GLN A 89 11.61 -13.44 4.65
CA GLN A 89 10.54 -13.03 3.76
C GLN A 89 9.37 -14.02 3.82
N ILE A 90 8.17 -13.52 4.08
CA ILE A 90 6.98 -14.34 4.30
C ILE A 90 5.70 -13.55 3.95
N SER A 91 4.61 -14.26 3.67
CA SER A 91 3.29 -13.64 3.49
C SER A 91 2.56 -13.51 4.83
N ILE A 92 1.83 -12.42 5.02
CA ILE A 92 0.84 -12.24 6.09
C ILE A 92 -0.52 -11.85 5.48
N ASN A 93 -1.61 -12.11 6.19
CA ASN A 93 -2.96 -11.84 5.69
C ASN A 93 -3.21 -10.32 5.58
N ALA A 94 -3.49 -9.78 4.39
CA ALA A 94 -3.76 -8.34 4.23
C ALA A 94 -5.20 -7.94 4.58
N GLU A 95 -6.09 -8.91 4.76
CA GLU A 95 -7.51 -8.71 5.04
C GLU A 95 -7.79 -8.47 6.54
N ASN A 96 -6.75 -8.51 7.38
CA ASN A 96 -6.88 -8.19 8.79
C ASN A 96 -6.51 -6.72 9.02
N GLU A 97 -7.43 -5.98 9.63
CA GLU A 97 -7.32 -4.54 9.88
C GLU A 97 -6.07 -4.14 10.68
N ALA A 98 -5.51 -5.06 11.49
CA ALA A 98 -4.27 -4.83 12.23
C ALA A 98 -3.10 -4.47 11.29
N PHE A 99 -3.14 -4.92 10.02
CA PHE A 99 -2.06 -4.73 9.04
C PHE A 99 -2.29 -3.57 8.07
N ASN A 100 -3.39 -2.83 8.23
CA ASN A 100 -3.75 -1.72 7.34
C ASN A 100 -2.69 -0.61 7.31
N ASN A 101 -1.98 -0.40 8.42
CA ASN A 101 -1.02 0.68 8.61
C ASN A 101 0.40 0.17 8.89
N LEU A 102 0.80 -0.96 8.30
CA LEU A 102 2.18 -1.43 8.39
C LEU A 102 3.13 -0.33 7.91
N LYS A 103 4.26 -0.10 8.60
CA LYS A 103 5.27 0.90 8.20
C LYS A 103 6.65 0.28 8.28
N ASN A 104 7.56 0.74 7.43
CA ASN A 104 8.96 0.37 7.58
C ASN A 104 9.42 0.83 8.97
N GLY A 105 10.00 -0.09 9.74
CA GLY A 105 10.29 0.11 11.15
C GLY A 105 9.33 -0.51 12.15
N THR A 106 8.14 -0.93 11.73
CA THR A 106 7.26 -1.72 12.59
C THR A 106 7.98 -2.99 13.05
N VAL A 107 7.93 -3.28 14.34
CA VAL A 107 8.52 -4.50 14.93
C VAL A 107 7.44 -5.58 14.92
N ILE A 108 7.78 -6.72 14.33
CA ILE A 108 6.85 -7.83 14.12
C ILE A 108 7.49 -9.11 14.66
N SER A 109 6.73 -9.85 15.46
CA SER A 109 7.06 -11.23 15.83
C SER A 109 6.15 -12.20 15.08
N LEU A 110 6.77 -13.22 14.51
CA LEU A 110 6.10 -14.33 13.85
C LEU A 110 6.15 -15.54 14.77
N LEU A 111 5.01 -16.18 14.98
CA LEU A 111 4.90 -17.53 15.51
C LEU A 111 4.55 -18.46 14.35
N GLU A 112 5.40 -19.42 14.08
CA GLU A 112 5.21 -20.43 13.05
C GLU A 112 5.14 -21.81 13.72
N PRO A 113 3.96 -22.24 14.20
CA PRO A 113 3.78 -23.56 14.79
C PRO A 113 4.00 -24.67 13.75
N THR A 114 3.57 -24.41 12.52
CA THR A 114 3.79 -25.26 11.35
C THR A 114 3.87 -24.40 10.09
N ASP A 115 4.58 -24.88 9.09
CA ASP A 115 4.65 -24.23 7.78
C ASP A 115 3.31 -24.34 7.03
N ILE A 116 2.76 -23.20 6.61
CA ILE A 116 1.50 -23.12 5.84
C ILE A 116 1.81 -22.58 4.45
N ASN A 117 1.35 -23.27 3.42
CA ASN A 117 1.55 -22.88 2.03
C ASN A 117 0.26 -22.34 1.40
N LEU A 118 0.38 -21.26 0.64
CA LEU A 118 -0.69 -20.65 -0.14
C LEU A 118 -0.83 -21.35 -1.49
N HIS A 119 -1.97 -21.97 -1.76
CA HIS A 119 -2.16 -22.80 -2.96
C HIS A 119 -2.81 -22.08 -4.15
N TYR A 120 -3.40 -20.90 -3.95
CA TYR A 120 -3.99 -20.13 -5.04
C TYR A 120 -2.91 -19.52 -5.95
N LEU A 121 -3.28 -19.31 -7.22
CA LEU A 121 -2.37 -18.79 -8.24
C LEU A 121 -1.98 -17.36 -7.92
N LEU A 122 -0.68 -17.10 -7.96
CA LEU A 122 -0.13 -15.77 -7.81
C LEU A 122 -0.53 -14.89 -9.00
N ASP A 123 -0.91 -13.64 -8.71
CA ASP A 123 -1.17 -12.66 -9.76
C ASP A 123 0.11 -12.27 -10.52
N ASP A 124 -0.03 -11.88 -11.79
CA ASP A 124 1.11 -11.68 -12.68
C ASP A 124 2.03 -10.55 -12.20
N ALA A 125 1.47 -9.48 -11.61
CA ALA A 125 2.22 -8.36 -11.07
C ALA A 125 3.13 -8.72 -9.88
N ALA A 126 2.88 -9.84 -9.22
CA ALA A 126 3.63 -10.30 -8.06
C ALA A 126 4.71 -11.33 -8.41
N LYS A 127 4.71 -11.85 -9.64
CA LYS A 127 5.74 -12.80 -10.12
C LYS A 127 7.12 -12.14 -10.12
N GLY A 128 8.10 -12.84 -9.55
CA GLY A 128 9.47 -12.34 -9.40
C GLY A 128 9.68 -11.43 -8.18
N ILE A 129 8.63 -11.06 -7.44
CA ILE A 129 8.73 -10.35 -6.15
C ILE A 129 8.47 -11.32 -5.00
N VAL A 130 7.37 -12.07 -5.08
CA VAL A 130 7.02 -13.11 -4.09
C VAL A 130 7.82 -14.36 -4.42
N THR A 131 8.71 -14.77 -3.50
CA THR A 131 9.71 -15.82 -3.74
C THR A 131 9.31 -17.20 -3.19
N ASN A 132 8.33 -17.26 -2.28
CA ASN A 132 7.80 -18.50 -1.75
C ASN A 132 6.30 -18.40 -1.42
N ASP A 133 5.67 -19.54 -1.15
CA ASP A 133 4.24 -19.63 -0.85
C ASP A 133 3.93 -19.66 0.66
N LEU A 134 4.91 -19.37 1.52
CA LEU A 134 4.72 -19.47 2.96
C LEU A 134 3.85 -18.34 3.51
N LEU A 135 2.92 -18.71 4.40
CA LEU A 135 2.07 -17.83 5.17
C LEU A 135 2.45 -17.90 6.66
N ALA A 136 2.66 -16.75 7.29
CA ALA A 136 2.85 -16.70 8.73
C ALA A 136 1.55 -17.09 9.45
N SER A 137 1.69 -18.02 10.38
CA SER A 137 0.58 -18.59 11.13
C SER A 137 0.05 -17.63 12.19
N GLY A 138 0.91 -17.21 13.11
CA GLY A 138 0.64 -16.20 14.12
C GLY A 138 1.53 -14.98 13.91
N VAL A 139 0.95 -13.79 14.00
CA VAL A 139 1.68 -12.53 13.79
C VAL A 139 1.35 -11.59 14.92
N ILE A 140 2.37 -11.04 15.58
CA ILE A 140 2.26 -10.06 16.64
C ILE A 140 2.88 -8.74 16.16
N LEU A 141 2.10 -7.67 16.23
CA LEU A 141 2.57 -6.30 15.99
C LEU A 141 2.86 -5.62 17.32
N HIS A 142 4.10 -5.16 17.48
CA HIS A 142 4.56 -4.45 18.66
C HIS A 142 4.38 -2.94 18.47
N ASN A 143 3.25 -2.41 18.92
CA ASN A 143 2.97 -0.97 18.87
C ASN A 143 3.20 -0.29 20.23
N ASP A 144 3.22 1.05 20.23
CA ASP A 144 3.30 1.85 21.47
C ASP A 144 2.00 1.80 22.28
N ASP A 145 0.85 1.87 21.60
CA ASP A 145 -0.48 1.95 22.22
C ASP A 145 -1.12 0.57 22.52
N GLY A 146 -0.30 -0.48 22.58
CA GLY A 146 -0.73 -1.85 22.83
C GLY A 146 -0.46 -2.79 21.65
N GLN A 147 -0.13 -4.03 21.98
CA GLN A 147 0.25 -5.04 21.01
C GLN A 147 -0.99 -5.73 20.42
N VAL A 148 -0.91 -6.15 19.17
CA VAL A 148 -2.00 -6.87 18.49
C VAL A 148 -1.48 -8.18 17.95
N SER A 149 -2.13 -9.29 18.31
CA SER A 149 -1.88 -10.61 17.72
C SER A 149 -2.97 -11.01 16.74
N THR A 150 -2.58 -11.71 15.69
CA THR A 150 -3.50 -12.37 14.76
C THR A 150 -3.10 -13.83 14.60
N LEU A 151 -4.09 -14.69 14.34
CA LEU A 151 -3.88 -16.11 14.02
C LEU A 151 -4.65 -16.43 12.74
N THR A 152 -3.99 -17.13 11.83
CA THR A 152 -4.61 -17.55 10.57
C THR A 152 -5.80 -18.49 10.78
N ASN A 153 -6.76 -18.44 9.86
CA ASN A 153 -7.97 -19.26 9.91
C ASN A 153 -7.71 -20.77 9.65
N HIS A 154 -6.50 -21.17 9.26
CA HIS A 154 -6.13 -22.58 9.08
C HIS A 154 -6.24 -23.39 10.37
N TYR A 155 -6.14 -22.75 11.53
CA TYR A 155 -6.34 -23.40 12.84
C TYR A 155 -7.80 -23.36 13.32
N ASN A 156 -8.75 -22.88 12.51
CA ASN A 156 -10.16 -22.91 12.90
C ASN A 156 -10.74 -24.32 12.80
N CYS A 157 -11.05 -24.90 13.96
CA CYS A 157 -11.72 -26.18 14.08
C CYS A 157 -13.24 -26.00 14.25
N SER A 158 -14.03 -26.85 13.59
CA SER A 158 -15.49 -26.88 13.72
C SER A 158 -15.94 -28.12 14.48
N LYS A 159 -16.83 -27.95 15.47
CA LYS A 159 -17.36 -29.09 16.24
C LYS A 159 -18.16 -30.03 15.33
N PRO A 160 -17.95 -31.36 15.38
CA PRO A 160 -18.75 -32.30 14.61
C PRO A 160 -20.23 -32.17 14.99
N ARG A 161 -21.10 -32.05 13.98
CA ARG A 161 -22.55 -31.89 14.17
C ARG A 161 -23.24 -33.25 14.24
N MET A 162 -23.80 -33.58 15.40
CA MET A 162 -24.52 -34.84 15.63
C MET A 162 -25.66 -35.08 14.62
N GLY A 163 -26.38 -34.03 14.20
CA GLY A 163 -27.47 -34.15 13.22
C GLY A 163 -27.05 -34.74 11.87
N GLY A 164 -25.83 -34.45 11.39
CA GLY A 164 -25.31 -35.03 10.14
C GLY A 164 -25.04 -36.53 10.26
N PHE A 165 -24.55 -36.97 11.43
CA PHE A 165 -24.34 -38.38 11.73
C PHE A 165 -25.66 -39.13 11.91
N ILE A 166 -26.70 -38.49 12.48
CA ILE A 166 -28.04 -39.10 12.57
C ILE A 166 -28.59 -39.34 11.16
N GLY A 167 -28.50 -38.35 10.26
CA GLY A 167 -28.98 -38.48 8.88
C GLY A 167 -28.26 -39.58 8.09
N LEU A 168 -26.92 -39.62 8.15
CA LEU A 168 -26.14 -40.67 7.50
C LEU A 168 -26.43 -42.06 8.11
N GLY A 169 -26.63 -42.13 9.43
CA GLY A 169 -27.00 -43.35 10.13
C GLY A 169 -28.36 -43.91 9.68
N LEU A 170 -29.35 -43.06 9.43
CA LEU A 170 -30.64 -43.51 8.89
C LEU A 170 -30.50 -44.15 7.50
N ILE A 171 -29.68 -43.56 6.62
CA ILE A 171 -29.40 -44.11 5.29
C ILE A 171 -28.70 -45.47 5.40
N LEU A 172 -27.69 -45.57 6.25
CA LEU A 172 -26.98 -46.82 6.53
C LEU A 172 -27.91 -47.90 7.10
N ALA A 173 -28.86 -47.53 7.97
CA ALA A 173 -29.82 -48.46 8.54
C ALA A 173 -30.76 -49.03 7.46
N ILE A 174 -31.21 -48.20 6.51
CA ILE A 174 -32.04 -48.64 5.38
C ILE A 174 -31.26 -49.61 4.48
N ILE A 175 -30.02 -49.27 4.13
CA ILE A 175 -29.16 -50.12 3.28
C ILE A 175 -28.87 -51.45 3.98
N ALA A 176 -28.47 -51.41 5.26
CA ALA A 176 -28.18 -52.61 6.05
C ALA A 176 -29.43 -53.50 6.20
N THR A 177 -30.61 -52.91 6.43
CA THR A 177 -31.88 -53.64 6.50
C THR A 177 -32.17 -54.36 5.18
N ALA A 178 -32.01 -53.69 4.03
CA ALA A 178 -32.25 -54.28 2.72
C ALA A 178 -31.29 -55.44 2.42
N ILE A 179 -30.01 -55.31 2.80
CA ILE A 179 -29.02 -56.38 2.64
C ILE A 179 -29.37 -57.58 3.53
N VAL A 180 -29.68 -57.35 4.81
CA VAL A 180 -30.02 -58.41 5.76
C VAL A 180 -31.31 -59.12 5.34
N ALA A 181 -32.34 -58.38 4.90
CA ALA A 181 -33.60 -58.96 4.42
C ALA A 181 -33.42 -59.75 3.10
N GLY A 182 -32.47 -59.37 2.24
CA GLY A 182 -32.16 -60.11 1.02
C GLY A 182 -31.28 -61.36 1.22
N MET A 183 -30.56 -61.44 2.35
CA MET A 183 -29.64 -62.53 2.67
C MET A 183 -30.15 -63.47 3.76
N SER A 184 -31.26 -63.15 4.43
CA SER A 184 -31.81 -63.93 5.54
C SER A 184 -33.34 -63.88 5.59
N ASP A 185 -33.98 -64.96 6.03
CA ASP A 185 -35.44 -65.06 6.22
C ASP A 185 -35.93 -64.34 7.49
N MET A 186 -35.27 -63.27 7.92
CA MET A 186 -35.50 -62.61 9.21
C MET A 186 -36.74 -61.70 9.28
N GLY A 187 -37.46 -61.50 8.16
CA GLY A 187 -38.67 -60.67 8.11
C GLY A 187 -38.48 -59.29 8.76
N ASP A 188 -39.42 -58.88 9.62
CA ASP A 188 -39.37 -57.59 10.34
C ASP A 188 -38.14 -57.45 11.28
N GLY A 189 -37.51 -58.57 11.67
CA GLY A 189 -36.28 -58.58 12.46
C GLY A 189 -35.07 -57.97 11.74
N ALA A 190 -35.09 -57.92 10.40
CA ALA A 190 -34.03 -57.29 9.61
C ALA A 190 -33.91 -55.78 9.87
N ILE A 191 -35.02 -55.12 10.23
CA ILE A 191 -35.04 -53.68 10.57
C ILE A 191 -34.24 -53.41 11.84
N LEU A 192 -34.45 -54.22 12.88
CA LEU A 192 -33.73 -54.08 14.15
C LEU A 192 -32.22 -54.35 13.97
N VAL A 193 -31.88 -55.38 13.19
CA VAL A 193 -30.48 -55.70 12.87
C VAL A 193 -29.83 -54.58 12.03
N GLY A 194 -30.54 -54.03 11.05
CA GLY A 194 -30.06 -52.90 10.24
C GLY A 194 -29.82 -51.63 11.06
N ILE A 195 -30.71 -51.30 11.99
CA ILE A 195 -30.51 -50.19 12.95
C ILE A 195 -29.29 -50.45 13.83
N PHE A 196 -29.16 -51.67 14.37
CA PHE A 196 -28.04 -52.03 15.22
C PHE A 196 -26.69 -51.92 14.48
N ILE A 197 -26.61 -52.44 13.26
CA ILE A 197 -25.42 -52.32 12.40
C ILE A 197 -25.09 -50.84 12.15
N SER A 198 -26.10 -50.02 11.84
CA SER A 198 -25.90 -48.58 11.64
C SER A 198 -25.35 -47.89 12.89
N VAL A 199 -25.94 -48.12 14.06
CA VAL A 199 -25.45 -47.56 15.32
C VAL A 199 -24.03 -48.04 15.63
N ALA A 200 -23.75 -49.33 15.43
CA ALA A 200 -22.43 -49.93 15.64
C ALA A 200 -21.35 -49.32 14.73
N CYS A 201 -21.70 -48.90 13.51
CA CYS A 201 -20.80 -48.19 12.61
C CYS A 201 -20.68 -46.69 12.93
N MET A 202 -21.78 -46.03 13.30
CA MET A 202 -21.82 -44.58 13.45
C MET A 202 -21.22 -44.08 14.77
N VAL A 203 -21.35 -44.84 15.86
CA VAL A 203 -20.78 -44.45 17.17
C VAL A 203 -19.24 -44.35 17.11
N PRO A 204 -18.49 -45.34 16.58
CA PRO A 204 -17.03 -45.22 16.41
C PRO A 204 -16.62 -44.07 15.49
N LEU A 205 -17.35 -43.86 14.38
CA LEU A 205 -17.07 -42.76 13.44
C LEU A 205 -17.28 -41.39 14.09
N TYR A 206 -18.38 -41.21 14.85
CA TYR A 206 -18.62 -39.98 15.57
C TYR A 206 -17.55 -39.74 16.64
N ASN A 207 -17.24 -40.76 17.45
CA ASN A 207 -16.21 -40.67 18.48
C ASN A 207 -14.83 -40.35 17.88
N SER A 208 -14.45 -40.97 16.76
CA SER A 208 -13.20 -40.65 16.05
C SER A 208 -13.16 -39.19 15.61
N ASN A 209 -14.27 -38.63 15.11
CA ASN A 209 -14.35 -37.22 14.73
C ASN A 209 -14.33 -36.28 15.94
N VAL A 210 -14.93 -36.67 17.06
CA VAL A 210 -14.85 -35.91 18.32
C VAL A 210 -13.42 -35.91 18.86
N THR A 211 -12.74 -37.05 18.88
CA THR A 211 -11.34 -37.15 19.32
C THR A 211 -10.42 -36.33 18.42
N ALA A 212 -10.62 -36.40 17.10
CA ALA A 212 -9.87 -35.58 16.14
C ALA A 212 -10.10 -34.08 16.39
N PHE A 213 -11.36 -33.68 16.60
CA PHE A 213 -11.71 -32.31 16.96
C PHE A 213 -11.06 -31.87 18.27
N GLN A 214 -11.10 -32.70 19.32
CA GLN A 214 -10.47 -32.38 20.61
C GLN A 214 -8.96 -32.18 20.47
N LYS A 215 -8.28 -33.01 19.66
CA LYS A 215 -6.85 -32.87 19.38
C LYS A 215 -6.53 -31.55 18.67
N GLU A 216 -7.27 -31.21 17.62
CA GLU A 216 -7.07 -29.94 16.90
C GLU A 216 -7.43 -28.72 17.76
N PHE A 217 -8.47 -28.85 18.61
CA PHE A 217 -8.85 -27.80 19.55
C PHE A 217 -7.77 -27.55 20.60
N ALA A 218 -7.24 -28.61 21.23
CA ALA A 218 -6.15 -28.50 22.21
C ALA A 218 -4.88 -27.90 21.58
N ARG A 219 -4.58 -28.27 20.32
CA ARG A 219 -3.49 -27.66 19.55
C ARG A 219 -3.71 -26.16 19.35
N LYS A 220 -4.91 -25.74 18.94
CA LYS A 220 -5.27 -24.32 18.79
C LYS A 220 -5.13 -23.57 20.11
N GLU A 221 -5.56 -24.16 21.21
CA GLU A 221 -5.48 -23.58 22.55
C GLU A 221 -4.01 -23.36 22.96
N SER A 222 -3.14 -24.36 22.76
CA SER A 222 -1.69 -24.23 23.00
C SER A 222 -1.06 -23.10 22.17
N ILE A 223 -1.37 -23.02 20.87
CA ILE A 223 -0.89 -21.92 20.00
C ILE A 223 -1.37 -20.56 20.52
N THR A 224 -2.64 -20.46 20.92
CA THR A 224 -3.23 -19.21 21.40
C THR A 224 -2.61 -18.79 22.74
N ALA A 225 -2.31 -19.75 23.62
CA ALA A 225 -1.63 -19.50 24.88
C ALA A 225 -0.19 -19.00 24.66
N THR A 226 0.56 -19.61 23.75
CA THR A 226 1.90 -19.11 23.37
C THR A 226 1.82 -17.70 22.76
N LEU A 227 0.84 -17.43 21.89
CA LEU A 227 0.63 -16.07 21.36
C LEU A 227 0.36 -15.05 22.46
N ALA A 228 -0.44 -15.42 23.47
CA ALA A 228 -0.72 -14.54 24.60
C ALA A 228 0.55 -14.23 25.41
N LYS A 229 1.43 -15.22 25.66
CA LYS A 229 2.73 -14.98 26.31
C LYS A 229 3.61 -14.02 25.49
N ILE A 230 3.69 -14.21 24.17
CA ILE A 230 4.44 -13.31 23.28
C ILE A 230 3.88 -11.88 23.35
N LEU A 231 2.56 -11.73 23.43
CA LEU A 231 1.88 -10.43 23.50
C LEU A 231 2.22 -9.63 24.78
N GLU A 232 2.74 -10.28 25.82
CA GLU A 232 3.21 -9.60 27.04
C GLU A 232 4.62 -9.01 26.87
N ILE A 233 5.39 -9.49 25.89
CA ILE A 233 6.76 -9.03 25.63
C ILE A 233 6.70 -7.85 24.68
N SER A 234 7.13 -6.67 25.13
CA SER A 234 7.10 -5.43 24.34
C SER A 234 8.36 -5.19 23.50
N LYS A 235 8.24 -4.34 22.47
CA LYS A 235 9.41 -3.81 21.73
C LYS A 235 10.44 -3.10 22.61
N TYR A 236 10.03 -2.63 23.79
CA TYR A 236 10.93 -2.00 24.76
C TYR A 236 11.83 -3.02 25.44
N GLN A 237 11.26 -4.15 25.87
CA GLN A 237 12.01 -5.28 26.42
C GLN A 237 12.94 -5.90 25.39
N LEU A 238 12.49 -5.98 24.13
CA LEU A 238 13.30 -6.49 23.01
C LEU A 238 14.42 -5.51 22.56
N GLY A 239 14.40 -4.26 23.04
CA GLY A 239 15.42 -3.25 22.72
C GLY A 239 15.23 -2.53 21.37
N PHE A 240 14.20 -2.85 20.58
CA PHE A 240 14.00 -2.27 19.24
C PHE A 240 13.76 -0.76 19.24
N HIS A 241 13.26 -0.20 20.34
CA HIS A 241 13.13 1.26 20.53
C HIS A 241 14.47 2.02 20.54
N LYS A 242 15.61 1.31 20.62
CA LYS A 242 16.97 1.87 20.67
C LYS A 242 17.81 1.54 19.44
N VAL A 243 17.21 1.10 18.33
CA VAL A 243 17.98 0.78 17.12
C VAL A 243 18.62 2.03 16.52
N GLU A 244 17.81 3.04 16.26
CA GLU A 244 18.23 4.30 15.67
C GLU A 244 17.46 5.46 16.31
N ARG A 245 18.06 6.65 16.28
CA ARG A 245 17.41 7.87 16.75
C ARG A 245 16.25 8.20 15.84
N THR A 246 15.14 8.66 16.42
CA THR A 246 13.98 9.12 15.63
C THR A 246 14.32 10.41 14.91
N ASN A 247 14.17 10.39 13.59
CA ASN A 247 14.30 11.56 12.73
C ASN A 247 13.26 12.63 13.09
N ARG A 248 13.69 13.89 13.22
CA ARG A 248 12.82 15.06 13.38
C ARG A 248 12.97 16.03 12.21
N ASP A 249 11.98 16.89 12.03
CA ASP A 249 11.92 17.85 10.93
C ASP A 249 12.98 18.96 11.04
N ASP A 250 13.36 19.31 12.27
CA ASP A 250 14.37 20.30 12.62
C ASP A 250 15.80 19.73 12.65
N ASP A 251 15.97 18.45 12.32
CA ASP A 251 17.29 17.83 12.23
C ASP A 251 18.18 18.57 11.23
N ILE A 252 19.48 18.56 11.51
CA ILE A 252 20.51 19.19 10.68
C ILE A 252 21.59 18.17 10.32
N PHE A 253 22.45 18.53 9.37
CA PHE A 253 23.68 17.78 9.16
C PHE A 253 24.78 18.25 10.11
N CYS A 254 25.51 17.29 10.67
CA CYS A 254 26.75 17.54 11.39
C CYS A 254 27.73 18.21 10.43
N GLY A 255 28.29 19.36 10.82
CA GLY A 255 29.22 20.12 9.98
C GLY A 255 30.55 19.43 9.66
N THR A 256 30.86 18.29 10.30
CA THR A 256 32.14 17.59 10.14
C THR A 256 32.01 16.29 9.37
N CYS A 257 30.97 15.50 9.63
CA CYS A 257 30.80 14.16 9.04
C CYS A 257 29.56 14.03 8.15
N ASP A 258 28.80 15.12 7.94
CA ASP A 258 27.56 15.12 7.16
C ASP A 258 26.50 14.12 7.66
N HIS A 259 26.62 13.64 8.90
CA HIS A 259 25.61 12.76 9.49
C HIS A 259 24.42 13.57 9.99
N ARG A 260 23.21 13.06 9.76
CA ARG A 260 21.97 13.63 10.30
C ARG A 260 22.00 13.59 11.83
N ILE A 261 21.72 14.71 12.47
CA ILE A 261 21.70 14.86 13.92
C ILE A 261 20.48 15.69 14.35
N GLN A 262 19.93 15.36 15.51
CA GLN A 262 18.88 16.18 16.11
C GLN A 262 19.49 17.48 16.61
N LEU A 263 18.75 18.58 16.44
CA LEU A 263 19.20 19.94 16.74
C LEU A 263 19.58 20.13 18.22
N ASP A 264 18.97 19.35 19.11
CA ASP A 264 19.15 19.38 20.57
C ASP A 264 20.36 18.57 21.08
N LEU A 265 21.13 17.91 20.20
CA LEU A 265 22.31 17.15 20.61
C LEU A 265 23.55 18.03 20.74
N GLU A 266 24.24 17.95 21.88
CA GLU A 266 25.48 18.68 22.12
C GLU A 266 26.66 18.13 21.30
N TYR A 267 26.71 16.82 21.10
CA TYR A 267 27.76 16.14 20.32
C TYR A 267 27.17 15.21 19.28
N CYS A 268 27.85 15.09 18.13
CA CYS A 268 27.45 14.18 17.07
C CYS A 268 27.63 12.70 17.50
N PRO A 269 26.59 11.86 17.42
CA PRO A 269 26.68 10.45 17.81
C PRO A 269 27.58 9.60 16.91
N GLN A 270 27.99 10.09 15.73
CA GLN A 270 28.85 9.36 14.79
C GLN A 270 30.32 9.77 14.83
N CYS A 271 30.64 11.03 15.13
CA CYS A 271 32.02 11.54 15.09
C CYS A 271 32.46 12.28 16.37
N GLY A 272 31.61 12.39 17.38
CA GLY A 272 31.93 13.03 18.66
C GLY A 272 32.17 14.54 18.57
N THR A 273 31.91 15.18 17.43
CA THR A 273 32.13 16.63 17.28
C THR A 273 31.04 17.43 17.99
N SER A 274 31.43 18.42 18.78
CA SER A 274 30.53 19.36 19.44
C SER A 274 29.73 20.19 18.42
N GLN A 275 28.43 20.32 18.68
CA GLN A 275 27.48 21.11 17.90
C GLN A 275 27.22 22.48 18.53
N THR A 276 27.68 22.69 19.77
CA THR A 276 27.73 24.00 20.41
C THR A 276 28.67 24.87 19.57
N ILE A 277 28.06 25.74 18.77
CA ILE A 277 28.77 26.65 17.88
C ILE A 277 29.88 27.37 18.67
N HIS A 278 31.07 27.44 18.07
CA HIS A 278 32.13 28.39 18.35
C HIS A 278 31.59 29.81 18.56
N GLN A 279 31.10 30.12 19.76
CA GLN A 279 30.70 31.47 20.17
C GLN A 279 31.77 32.18 21.00
N ASN A 280 32.92 31.56 21.28
CA ASN A 280 34.03 32.25 21.93
C ASN A 280 35.36 31.67 21.47
N MET A 281 36.15 32.49 20.79
CA MET A 281 37.57 32.75 21.06
C MET A 281 38.17 33.52 19.87
N GLN A 282 37.98 34.84 19.87
CA GLN A 282 39.14 35.69 19.54
C GLN A 282 40.11 35.53 20.71
N PRO A 283 41.42 35.28 20.48
CA PRO A 283 42.39 35.42 21.53
C PRO A 283 42.43 36.91 21.91
N SER A 284 41.96 37.21 23.11
CA SER A 284 42.27 38.46 23.78
C SER A 284 43.79 38.53 23.93
N SER A 285 44.46 39.30 23.07
CA SER A 285 45.84 39.70 23.33
C SER A 285 45.83 40.60 24.56
N GLU A 286 46.61 40.20 25.56
CA GLU A 286 46.82 40.86 26.83
C GLU A 286 47.29 42.31 26.66
N ASN A 287 46.86 43.13 27.61
CA ASN A 287 47.22 44.53 27.80
C ASN A 287 48.72 44.71 28.08
N GLU A 288 49.28 45.84 27.61
CA GLU A 288 50.20 46.66 28.42
C GLU A 288 49.98 48.16 28.12
N PRO A 289 50.27 49.07 29.08
CA PRO A 289 49.45 50.27 29.31
C PRO A 289 50.14 51.60 29.01
N ASP A 290 49.28 52.63 28.85
CA ASP A 290 49.42 54.07 29.13
C ASP A 290 50.73 54.81 28.76
N SER A 291 50.60 55.83 27.89
CA SER A 291 51.02 57.21 28.23
C SER A 291 50.64 58.30 27.20
N VAL A 292 49.89 59.30 27.70
CA VAL A 292 50.13 60.75 27.62
C VAL A 292 50.18 61.47 26.25
N ALA A 293 49.07 62.19 26.00
CA ALA A 293 48.94 63.60 25.61
C ALA A 293 49.01 64.12 24.15
N CYS A 294 48.15 65.15 23.98
CA CYS A 294 48.23 66.33 23.13
C CYS A 294 47.30 66.40 21.89
N MET A 295 46.57 67.52 21.87
CA MET A 295 45.60 67.99 20.88
C MET A 295 46.19 68.12 19.47
N ASN A 296 45.36 67.92 18.44
CA ASN A 296 44.98 68.98 17.49
C ASN A 296 43.91 68.51 16.50
N ASP A 297 43.04 69.46 16.17
CA ASP A 297 42.00 69.42 15.14
C ASP A 297 42.50 68.89 13.80
N THR A 298 41.67 68.16 13.05
CA THR A 298 41.16 68.57 11.73
C THR A 298 39.97 67.66 11.34
N LYS A 299 38.86 68.29 10.97
CA LYS A 299 37.69 67.64 10.36
C LYS A 299 38.08 67.04 9.01
N GLU A 300 37.86 65.74 8.80
CA GLU A 300 37.60 65.21 7.46
C GLU A 300 36.83 63.87 7.53
N SER A 301 35.69 63.87 6.83
CA SER A 301 34.94 62.73 6.29
C SER A 301 34.57 61.56 7.23
N GLN A 302 33.33 61.60 7.73
CA GLN A 302 32.60 60.41 8.15
C GLN A 302 32.37 59.50 6.94
N LEU A 303 33.29 58.56 6.71
CA LEU A 303 32.99 57.30 6.02
C LEU A 303 32.32 56.40 7.06
N LEU A 304 30.99 56.28 6.97
CA LEU A 304 30.25 55.18 7.59
C LEU A 304 30.77 53.88 6.96
N VAL A 305 31.77 53.28 7.61
CA VAL A 305 32.09 51.86 7.41
C VAL A 305 30.93 51.11 8.06
N GLU A 306 30.02 50.67 7.20
CA GLU A 306 29.00 49.70 7.55
C GLU A 306 29.71 48.47 8.11
N GLU A 307 29.56 48.24 9.42
CA GLU A 307 30.00 47.02 10.08
C GLU A 307 29.41 45.83 9.29
N PRO A 308 30.23 44.90 8.78
CA PRO A 308 29.68 43.72 8.14
C PRO A 308 28.97 42.93 9.23
N GLN A 309 27.64 42.93 9.21
CA GLN A 309 26.86 42.01 10.02
C GLN A 309 27.40 40.59 9.77
N PRO A 310 27.67 39.82 10.83
CA PRO A 310 28.12 38.45 10.66
C PRO A 310 27.05 37.72 9.86
N LYS A 311 27.43 37.21 8.68
CA LYS A 311 26.60 36.27 7.92
C LYS A 311 26.40 35.06 8.82
N GLU A 312 25.26 35.01 9.52
CA GLU A 312 24.69 33.78 10.02
C GLU A 312 24.55 32.84 8.82
N SER A 313 25.48 31.90 8.68
CA SER A 313 25.18 30.69 7.92
C SER A 313 24.20 29.88 8.76
N SER A 314 22.93 30.25 8.75
CA SER A 314 21.89 29.44 9.35
C SER A 314 21.95 28.07 8.68
N ARG A 315 22.30 27.03 9.46
CA ARG A 315 22.26 25.66 8.95
C ARG A 315 20.78 25.38 8.64
N LYS A 316 20.45 25.25 7.34
CA LYS A 316 19.10 24.86 6.92
C LYS A 316 18.74 23.54 7.56
N SER A 317 17.49 23.42 8.01
CA SER A 317 16.98 22.12 8.46
C SER A 317 16.90 21.14 7.29
N ILE A 318 16.96 19.84 7.58
CA ILE A 318 16.78 18.79 6.58
C ILE A 318 15.41 18.90 5.92
N ARG A 319 14.37 19.30 6.67
CA ARG A 319 13.04 19.57 6.10
C ARG A 319 13.08 20.72 5.09
N GLU A 320 13.70 21.86 5.42
CA GLU A 320 13.85 22.98 4.49
C GLU A 320 14.59 22.56 3.22
N MET A 321 15.71 21.83 3.35
CA MET A 321 16.48 21.32 2.21
C MET A 321 15.66 20.38 1.32
N ARG A 322 14.75 19.60 1.92
CA ARG A 322 13.84 18.71 1.20
C ARG A 322 12.75 19.49 0.46
N LEU A 323 12.09 20.43 1.13
CA LEU A 323 11.02 21.24 0.55
C LEU A 323 11.55 22.11 -0.60
N ASP A 324 12.72 22.73 -0.42
CA ASP A 324 13.43 23.48 -1.46
C ASP A 324 13.67 22.60 -2.70
N LYS A 325 14.05 21.33 -2.50
CA LYS A 325 14.28 20.40 -3.59
C LYS A 325 12.98 19.99 -4.30
N MET A 326 11.92 19.74 -3.54
CA MET A 326 10.60 19.41 -4.10
C MET A 326 10.05 20.55 -4.94
N LYS A 327 10.27 21.80 -4.50
CA LYS A 327 9.82 23.03 -5.18
C LYS A 327 10.41 23.21 -6.58
N GLU A 328 11.61 22.68 -6.86
CA GLU A 328 12.22 22.70 -8.20
C GLU A 328 11.36 22.00 -9.28
N PHE A 329 10.45 21.12 -8.85
CA PHE A 329 9.59 20.31 -9.72
C PHE A 329 8.14 20.77 -9.74
N TYR A 330 7.81 21.84 -9.03
CA TYR A 330 6.52 22.49 -9.19
C TYR A 330 6.47 23.18 -10.55
N GLN A 331 5.48 22.82 -11.37
CA GLN A 331 5.20 23.46 -12.64
C GLN A 331 3.71 23.72 -12.72
N SER A 332 3.34 24.92 -13.17
CA SER A 332 1.96 25.27 -13.51
C SER A 332 1.95 25.98 -14.85
N HIS A 333 0.94 25.65 -15.67
CA HIS A 333 0.75 26.18 -17.01
C HIS A 333 -0.74 26.46 -17.22
N GLN A 334 -1.04 27.57 -17.87
CA GLN A 334 -2.41 27.95 -18.23
C GLN A 334 -2.45 28.31 -19.70
N GLN A 335 -3.50 27.86 -20.38
CA GLN A 335 -3.68 28.06 -21.81
C GLN A 335 -5.16 28.00 -22.17
N GLU A 336 -5.59 28.81 -23.14
CA GLU A 336 -6.91 28.64 -23.74
C GLU A 336 -7.00 27.30 -24.49
N PHE A 337 -7.93 26.45 -24.07
CA PHE A 337 -8.20 25.15 -24.67
C PHE A 337 -9.42 25.23 -25.58
N ILE A 338 -9.23 24.95 -26.87
CA ILE A 338 -10.33 24.94 -27.86
C ILE A 338 -10.61 23.51 -28.27
N TYR A 339 -11.80 23.01 -27.93
CA TYR A 339 -12.31 21.74 -28.42
C TYR A 339 -13.10 21.96 -29.71
N ARG A 340 -12.63 21.36 -30.80
CA ARG A 340 -13.22 21.47 -32.13
C ARG A 340 -14.21 20.35 -32.35
N HIS A 341 -15.39 20.71 -32.85
CA HIS A 341 -16.45 19.77 -33.19
C HIS A 341 -16.59 19.62 -34.71
N ALA A 342 -16.94 18.43 -35.19
CA ALA A 342 -17.15 18.20 -36.61
C ALA A 342 -18.43 18.89 -37.13
N LEU A 343 -19.50 18.86 -36.34
CA LEU A 343 -20.85 19.29 -36.75
C LEU A 343 -21.46 20.37 -35.85
N SER A 344 -20.69 20.97 -34.94
CA SER A 344 -21.14 22.06 -34.07
C SER A 344 -20.07 23.13 -33.92
N PRO A 345 -20.40 24.30 -33.38
CA PRO A 345 -19.41 25.34 -33.09
C PRO A 345 -18.35 24.81 -32.13
N ASN A 346 -17.11 25.30 -32.29
CA ASN A 346 -16.02 24.96 -31.37
C ASN A 346 -16.35 25.48 -29.97
N GLU A 347 -15.90 24.74 -28.96
CA GLU A 347 -16.02 25.13 -27.57
C GLU A 347 -14.68 25.62 -27.03
N LYS A 348 -14.72 26.74 -26.32
CA LYS A 348 -13.55 27.30 -25.63
C LYS A 348 -13.66 27.03 -24.14
N PHE A 349 -12.52 26.71 -23.54
CA PHE A 349 -12.35 26.44 -22.12
C PHE A 349 -11.04 27.10 -21.65
N ASP A 350 -10.99 27.45 -20.37
CA ASP A 350 -9.74 27.78 -19.72
C ASP A 350 -9.07 26.46 -19.30
N GLY A 351 -7.93 26.17 -19.91
CA GLY A 351 -7.11 25.01 -19.61
C GLY A 351 -6.03 25.36 -18.60
N SER A 352 -5.83 24.50 -17.62
CA SER A 352 -4.68 24.57 -16.71
C SER A 352 -4.08 23.18 -16.55
N ALA A 353 -2.76 23.12 -16.42
CA ALA A 353 -2.03 21.90 -16.09
C ALA A 353 -1.01 22.23 -15.03
N TRP A 354 -0.88 21.38 -14.01
CA TRP A 354 0.11 21.57 -12.96
C TRP A 354 0.62 20.22 -12.47
N CYS A 355 1.88 20.22 -12.04
CA CYS A 355 2.46 19.10 -11.34
C CYS A 355 3.23 19.57 -10.12
N TYR A 356 3.30 18.71 -9.12
CA TYR A 356 4.00 18.96 -7.87
C TYR A 356 4.54 17.65 -7.30
N MET A 357 5.57 17.77 -6.47
CA MET A 357 6.19 16.64 -5.80
C MET A 357 5.69 16.58 -4.36
N VAL A 358 5.35 15.38 -3.90
CA VAL A 358 4.95 15.15 -2.51
C VAL A 358 5.77 14.04 -1.87
N GLN A 359 5.93 14.12 -0.55
CA GLN A 359 6.43 13.02 0.26
C GLN A 359 5.26 12.35 1.00
N VAL A 360 5.21 11.02 0.99
CA VAL A 360 4.21 10.26 1.75
C VAL A 360 4.59 10.29 3.23
N THR A 361 3.76 10.91 4.06
CA THR A 361 3.98 11.04 5.52
C THR A 361 3.22 9.99 6.31
N ASP A 362 2.04 9.60 5.84
CA ASP A 362 1.25 8.52 6.41
C ASP A 362 0.50 7.73 5.33
N ARG A 363 0.12 6.49 5.65
CA ARG A 363 -0.79 5.71 4.82
C ARG A 363 -1.92 5.17 5.66
N LYS A 364 -3.15 5.35 5.17
CA LYS A 364 -4.36 4.75 5.73
C LYS A 364 -5.01 3.94 4.64
N MET A 365 -4.69 2.65 4.64
CA MET A 365 -5.26 1.69 3.70
C MET A 365 -6.29 0.82 4.42
N ASN A 366 -7.22 0.25 3.67
CA ASN A 366 -8.11 -0.79 4.13
C ASN A 366 -8.21 -1.87 3.05
N THR A 367 -8.40 -3.10 3.47
CA THR A 367 -8.69 -4.20 2.55
C THR A 367 -10.13 -4.63 2.73
N ASP A 368 -10.99 -4.22 1.80
CA ASP A 368 -12.40 -4.57 1.80
C ASP A 368 -12.60 -5.94 1.14
N VAL A 369 -13.35 -6.84 1.80
CA VAL A 369 -13.67 -8.17 1.29
C VAL A 369 -15.14 -8.26 0.92
N SER A 370 -15.42 -8.61 -0.33
CA SER A 370 -16.76 -8.96 -0.83
C SER A 370 -16.82 -10.47 -1.05
N ASP A 371 -17.79 -11.16 -0.46
CA ASP A 371 -17.96 -12.60 -0.60
C ASP A 371 -19.44 -12.94 -0.80
N VAL A 372 -19.82 -13.22 -2.03
CA VAL A 372 -21.20 -13.41 -2.45
C VAL A 372 -21.36 -14.79 -3.09
N THR A 373 -22.39 -15.52 -2.68
CA THR A 373 -22.76 -16.79 -3.33
C THR A 373 -24.01 -16.57 -4.18
N TYR A 374 -23.85 -16.66 -5.50
CA TYR A 374 -24.97 -16.61 -6.44
C TYR A 374 -25.60 -18.00 -6.56
N THR A 375 -26.93 -18.02 -6.51
CA THR A 375 -27.72 -19.22 -6.79
C THR A 375 -28.56 -18.93 -8.02
N GLU A 376 -28.23 -19.60 -9.11
CA GLU A 376 -28.98 -19.52 -10.36
C GLU A 376 -29.84 -20.77 -10.50
N THR A 377 -31.13 -20.56 -10.73
CA THR A 377 -32.10 -21.65 -10.93
C THR A 377 -32.62 -21.54 -12.34
N TYR A 378 -32.33 -22.55 -13.17
CA TYR A 378 -32.83 -22.61 -14.54
C TYR A 378 -33.81 -23.78 -14.67
N THR A 379 -35.02 -23.47 -15.13
CA THR A 379 -36.03 -24.48 -15.46
C THR A 379 -35.99 -24.72 -16.97
N ILE A 380 -35.51 -25.89 -17.38
CA ILE A 380 -35.52 -26.30 -18.78
C ILE A 380 -36.77 -27.14 -19.00
N ARG A 381 -37.59 -26.74 -19.98
CA ARG A 381 -38.69 -27.56 -20.44
C ARG A 381 -38.17 -28.52 -21.51
N ASP A 382 -38.31 -29.82 -21.25
CA ASP A 382 -37.98 -30.84 -22.24
C ASP A 382 -39.03 -30.86 -23.38
N LYS A 383 -38.71 -31.55 -24.49
CA LYS A 383 -39.59 -31.67 -25.66
C LYS A 383 -40.92 -32.40 -25.37
N HIS A 384 -41.01 -33.15 -24.28
CA HIS A 384 -42.20 -33.90 -23.85
C HIS A 384 -43.01 -33.15 -22.76
N GLY A 385 -42.60 -31.93 -22.42
CA GLY A 385 -43.33 -31.05 -21.50
C GLY A 385 -42.96 -31.19 -20.03
N PHE A 386 -41.93 -31.97 -19.68
CA PHE A 386 -41.42 -32.05 -18.31
C PHE A 386 -40.51 -30.86 -17.99
N TYR A 387 -40.58 -30.37 -16.75
CA TYR A 387 -39.74 -29.30 -16.26
C TYR A 387 -38.58 -29.89 -15.45
N ASP A 388 -37.36 -29.76 -15.95
CA ASP A 388 -36.15 -30.07 -15.19
C ASP A 388 -35.60 -28.78 -14.58
N THR A 389 -35.46 -28.74 -13.26
CA THR A 389 -34.96 -27.56 -12.54
C THR A 389 -33.53 -27.83 -12.09
N LYS A 390 -32.58 -27.10 -12.67
CA LYS A 390 -31.17 -27.16 -12.26
C LYS A 390 -30.83 -25.94 -11.44
N THR A 391 -30.35 -26.18 -10.23
CA THR A 391 -29.84 -25.13 -9.34
C THR A 391 -28.32 -25.18 -9.35
N THR A 392 -27.69 -24.15 -9.89
CA THR A 392 -26.24 -23.99 -9.87
C THR A 392 -25.85 -22.92 -8.86
N ARG A 393 -24.91 -23.24 -7.98
CA ARG A 393 -24.35 -22.29 -7.01
C ARG A 393 -22.91 -21.98 -7.37
N HIS A 394 -22.58 -20.71 -7.50
CA HIS A 394 -21.20 -20.28 -7.69
C HIS A 394 -20.87 -19.14 -6.73
N ARG A 395 -19.69 -19.21 -6.11
CA ARG A 395 -19.19 -18.21 -5.16
C ARG A 395 -18.27 -17.24 -5.88
N VAL A 396 -18.51 -15.96 -5.69
CA VAL A 396 -17.66 -14.87 -6.14
C VAL A 396 -17.15 -14.14 -4.90
N ARG A 397 -15.84 -14.10 -4.75
CA ARG A 397 -15.15 -13.43 -3.67
C ARG A 397 -14.05 -12.55 -4.23
N ASP A 398 -14.08 -11.27 -3.88
CA ASP A 398 -13.04 -10.32 -4.23
C ASP A 398 -12.53 -9.60 -2.99
N SER A 399 -11.28 -9.17 -3.04
CA SER A 399 -10.63 -8.40 -2.00
C SER A 399 -10.00 -7.18 -2.65
N LYS A 400 -10.37 -5.99 -2.21
CA LYS A 400 -9.96 -4.71 -2.80
C LYS A 400 -9.21 -3.86 -1.77
N LEU A 401 -8.04 -3.36 -2.17
CA LEU A 401 -7.33 -2.34 -1.41
C LEU A 401 -7.97 -0.99 -1.69
N SER A 402 -8.41 -0.30 -0.65
CA SER A 402 -8.95 1.07 -0.69
C SER A 402 -8.17 1.93 0.30
N GLY A 403 -8.15 3.24 0.12
CA GLY A 403 -7.45 4.12 1.06
C GLY A 403 -7.01 5.44 0.48
N LYS A 404 -6.41 6.24 1.36
CA LYS A 404 -5.75 7.50 1.01
C LYS A 404 -4.37 7.55 1.62
N LEU A 405 -3.47 8.24 0.94
CA LEU A 405 -2.17 8.59 1.49
C LEU A 405 -2.27 9.98 2.10
N THR A 406 -1.63 10.18 3.25
CA THR A 406 -1.34 11.53 3.73
C THR A 406 0.02 11.91 3.18
N VAL A 407 0.06 13.06 2.52
CA VAL A 407 1.25 13.54 1.82
C VAL A 407 1.56 14.97 2.25
N GLU A 408 2.84 15.32 2.20
CA GLU A 408 3.32 16.69 2.38
C GLU A 408 3.86 17.20 1.05
N ASP A 409 3.47 18.39 0.64
CA ASP A 409 3.91 19.02 -0.61
C ASP A 409 5.16 19.90 -0.45
N GLU A 410 5.56 20.60 -1.51
CA GLU A 410 6.70 21.50 -1.52
C GLU A 410 6.53 22.75 -0.64
N THR A 411 5.30 23.08 -0.23
CA THR A 411 5.01 24.20 0.67
C THR A 411 5.00 23.79 2.14
N GLY A 412 5.04 22.48 2.41
CA GLY A 412 4.92 21.91 3.74
C GLY A 412 3.46 21.69 4.17
N GLU A 413 2.50 21.83 3.26
CA GLU A 413 1.09 21.56 3.52
C GLU A 413 0.84 20.04 3.53
N ILE A 414 0.08 19.57 4.53
CA ILE A 414 -0.26 18.16 4.69
C ILE A 414 -1.71 17.94 4.28
N PHE A 415 -1.95 17.05 3.33
CA PHE A 415 -3.30 16.72 2.85
C PHE A 415 -3.43 15.25 2.44
N GLU A 416 -4.67 14.83 2.17
CA GLU A 416 -4.98 13.48 1.71
C GLU A 416 -4.97 13.39 0.18
N GLN A 417 -4.18 12.46 -0.35
CA GLN A 417 -4.05 12.17 -1.77
C GLN A 417 -4.60 10.77 -2.10
N TRP A 418 -5.46 10.71 -3.10
CA TRP A 418 -5.94 9.45 -3.68
C TRP A 418 -4.94 8.96 -4.72
N LEU A 419 -4.66 7.66 -4.73
CA LEU A 419 -3.87 7.01 -5.77
C LEU A 419 -4.67 5.87 -6.42
N PRO A 420 -4.37 5.51 -7.68
CA PRO A 420 -4.82 4.26 -8.25
C PRO A 420 -4.40 3.07 -7.39
N ASP A 421 -5.25 2.04 -7.28
CA ASP A 421 -5.01 0.82 -6.48
C ASP A 421 -3.64 0.19 -6.77
N SER A 422 -3.24 0.21 -8.05
CA SER A 422 -1.98 -0.37 -8.51
C SER A 422 -0.76 0.33 -7.90
N LEU A 423 -0.75 1.67 -7.86
CA LEU A 423 0.32 2.46 -7.27
C LEU A 423 0.26 2.48 -5.75
N MET A 424 -0.95 2.50 -5.19
CA MET A 424 -1.18 2.47 -3.75
C MET A 424 -0.56 1.22 -3.11
N ALA A 425 -0.71 0.05 -3.74
CA ALA A 425 -0.15 -1.23 -3.30
C ALA A 425 1.39 -1.24 -3.14
N HIS A 426 2.10 -0.36 -3.84
CA HIS A 426 3.57 -0.28 -3.82
C HIS A 426 4.12 0.91 -3.03
N THR A 427 3.26 1.82 -2.60
CA THR A 427 3.69 3.09 -2.02
C THR A 427 3.86 2.96 -0.51
N GLU A 428 5.04 3.34 -0.03
CA GLU A 428 5.42 3.27 1.38
C GLU A 428 5.57 4.66 2.00
N VAL A 429 5.48 4.73 3.34
CA VAL A 429 5.80 5.97 4.06
C VAL A 429 7.24 6.37 3.78
N GLY A 430 7.44 7.65 3.48
CA GLY A 430 8.70 8.23 3.04
C GLY A 430 8.96 8.12 1.54
N ASP A 431 8.08 7.51 0.74
CA ASP A 431 8.20 7.58 -0.71
C ASP A 431 7.92 8.98 -1.24
N TYR A 432 8.57 9.32 -2.37
CA TYR A 432 8.33 10.56 -3.09
C TYR A 432 7.51 10.29 -4.35
N LEU A 433 6.46 11.08 -4.53
CA LEU A 433 5.55 10.98 -5.66
C LEU A 433 5.60 12.29 -6.47
N LEU A 434 5.56 12.19 -7.79
CA LEU A 434 5.28 13.31 -8.69
C LEU A 434 3.87 13.13 -9.24
N ILE A 435 3.03 14.13 -9.07
CA ILE A 435 1.61 14.06 -9.45
C ILE A 435 1.31 15.16 -10.45
N GLY A 436 0.72 14.80 -11.58
CA GLY A 436 0.33 15.71 -12.65
C GLY A 436 -1.18 15.73 -12.82
N TYR A 437 -1.73 16.94 -12.86
CA TYR A 437 -3.14 17.17 -13.16
C TYR A 437 -3.30 18.11 -14.34
N SER A 438 -4.42 17.96 -15.03
CA SER A 438 -4.94 18.99 -15.92
C SER A 438 -6.38 19.33 -15.52
N ARG A 439 -6.85 20.52 -15.87
CA ARG A 439 -8.21 20.96 -15.62
C ARG A 439 -8.71 21.78 -16.80
N ARG A 440 -9.94 21.49 -17.19
CA ARG A 440 -10.75 22.35 -18.06
C ARG A 440 -11.80 23.08 -17.24
N GLN A 441 -11.99 24.37 -17.51
CA GLN A 441 -12.99 25.20 -16.84
C GLN A 441 -13.83 26.01 -17.85
N LYS A 442 -15.14 26.11 -17.60
CA LYS A 442 -16.09 26.93 -18.37
C LYS A 442 -17.29 27.28 -17.50
N ASN A 443 -17.59 28.58 -17.36
CA ASN A 443 -18.74 29.11 -16.61
C ASN A 443 -18.89 28.45 -15.21
N ASP A 444 -17.84 28.53 -14.39
CA ASP A 444 -17.71 27.94 -13.03
C ASP A 444 -17.77 26.41 -12.93
N ARG A 445 -18.01 25.69 -14.03
CA ARG A 445 -17.87 24.24 -14.07
C ARG A 445 -16.45 23.89 -14.46
N TYR A 446 -15.84 22.99 -13.69
CA TYR A 446 -14.54 22.45 -14.01
C TYR A 446 -14.54 20.93 -13.98
N ARG A 447 -13.63 20.33 -14.73
CA ARG A 447 -13.29 18.92 -14.64
C ARG A 447 -11.78 18.80 -14.58
N THR A 448 -11.30 18.13 -13.55
CA THR A 448 -9.87 17.81 -13.35
C THR A 448 -9.62 16.40 -13.85
N TYR A 449 -8.51 16.19 -14.55
CA TYR A 449 -8.01 14.92 -15.01
C TYR A 449 -6.70 14.62 -14.26
N SER A 450 -6.58 13.38 -13.79
CA SER A 450 -5.36 12.92 -13.13
C SER A 450 -4.39 12.40 -14.18
N GLU A 451 -3.71 13.31 -14.87
CA GLU A 451 -2.85 12.99 -16.01
C GLU A 451 -1.83 11.91 -15.67
N TYR A 452 -1.09 12.04 -14.57
CA TYR A 452 -0.20 10.97 -14.15
C TYR A 452 0.06 10.95 -12.64
N TYR A 453 0.42 9.77 -12.16
CA TYR A 453 1.01 9.54 -10.84
C TYR A 453 2.32 8.79 -11.03
N TYR A 454 3.42 9.32 -10.51
CA TYR A 454 4.73 8.68 -10.58
C TYR A 454 5.31 8.49 -9.18
N ASN A 455 5.44 7.24 -8.72
CA ASN A 455 6.23 6.92 -7.55
C ASN A 455 7.71 6.90 -7.94
N ILE A 456 8.41 8.00 -7.61
CA ILE A 456 9.82 8.23 -7.95
C ILE A 456 10.69 7.17 -7.27
N SER A 457 10.46 6.91 -5.98
CA SER A 457 11.20 5.90 -5.20
C SER A 457 11.22 4.54 -5.88
N LYS A 458 10.06 4.07 -6.33
CA LYS A 458 9.89 2.72 -6.90
C LYS A 458 10.03 2.70 -8.42
N GLY A 459 10.00 3.87 -9.10
CA GLY A 459 10.12 3.99 -10.55
C GLY A 459 8.89 3.49 -11.31
N ARG A 460 7.71 3.54 -10.70
CA ARG A 460 6.44 3.11 -11.30
C ARG A 460 5.55 4.31 -11.51
N TRP A 461 4.94 4.42 -12.68
CA TRP A 461 3.98 5.48 -12.98
C TRP A 461 2.74 4.90 -13.65
N GLU A 462 1.65 5.64 -13.55
CA GLU A 462 0.36 5.31 -14.15
C GLU A 462 -0.31 6.57 -14.67
N MET A 463 -1.09 6.42 -15.74
CA MET A 463 -1.80 7.48 -16.46
C MET A 463 -3.31 7.13 -16.49
N PRO A 464 -4.04 7.33 -15.39
CA PRO A 464 -5.38 6.76 -15.23
C PRO A 464 -6.45 7.50 -16.04
N GLU A 465 -6.37 8.83 -16.11
CA GLU A 465 -7.29 9.65 -16.89
C GLU A 465 -6.51 10.78 -17.57
N SER A 466 -6.90 11.14 -18.79
CA SER A 466 -6.28 12.26 -19.48
C SER A 466 -7.29 13.22 -20.08
N ILE A 467 -6.91 14.47 -20.24
CA ILE A 467 -7.65 15.44 -21.04
C ILE A 467 -7.80 15.01 -22.51
N HIS A 468 -6.95 14.09 -22.98
CA HIS A 468 -7.11 13.41 -24.25
C HIS A 468 -8.42 12.62 -24.36
N ASP A 469 -8.96 12.14 -23.24
CA ASP A 469 -10.21 11.37 -23.20
C ASP A 469 -11.47 12.26 -23.25
N TYR A 470 -11.29 13.59 -23.30
CA TYR A 470 -12.43 14.49 -23.43
C TYR A 470 -13.09 14.34 -24.81
N GLY A 471 -14.35 13.91 -24.80
CA GLY A 471 -15.22 13.95 -25.97
C GLY A 471 -16.67 14.17 -25.57
N GLU A 472 -17.30 15.20 -26.14
CA GLU A 472 -18.73 15.45 -26.01
C GLU A 472 -19.37 15.54 -27.38
N THR A 473 -20.47 14.81 -27.58
CA THR A 473 -21.30 14.98 -28.78
C THR A 473 -22.36 16.05 -28.52
N SER A 474 -22.34 17.14 -29.27
CA SER A 474 -23.38 18.16 -29.12
C SER A 474 -24.76 17.64 -29.55
N LEU A 475 -25.82 18.13 -28.89
CA LEU A 475 -27.21 17.84 -29.27
C LEU A 475 -27.51 18.30 -30.71
N LEU A 476 -26.94 19.43 -31.13
CA LEU A 476 -27.09 19.98 -32.47
C LEU A 476 -26.49 19.04 -33.53
N SER A 477 -25.35 18.40 -33.26
CA SER A 477 -24.78 17.39 -34.14
C SER A 477 -25.69 16.17 -34.29
N LYS A 478 -26.29 15.69 -33.20
CA LYS A 478 -27.27 14.59 -33.25
C LYS A 478 -28.49 14.98 -34.09
N PHE A 479 -28.99 16.20 -33.92
CA PHE A 479 -30.13 16.72 -34.69
C PHE A 479 -29.83 16.88 -36.18
N LEU A 480 -28.63 17.36 -36.53
CA LEU A 480 -28.21 17.47 -37.94
C LEU A 480 -28.13 16.11 -38.62
N VAL A 481 -27.55 15.10 -37.96
CA VAL A 481 -27.49 13.73 -38.50
C VAL A 481 -28.91 13.18 -38.69
N LEU A 482 -29.81 13.41 -37.73
CA LEU A 482 -31.21 13.00 -37.83
C LEU A 482 -31.92 13.68 -39.01
N LEU A 483 -31.77 14.99 -39.19
CA LEU A 483 -32.38 15.71 -40.32
C LEU A 483 -31.90 15.19 -41.67
N VAL A 484 -30.60 14.92 -41.81
CA VAL A 484 -30.04 14.36 -43.05
C VAL A 484 -30.57 12.94 -43.28
N ALA A 485 -30.68 12.12 -42.23
CA ALA A 485 -31.26 10.78 -42.33
C ALA A 485 -32.74 10.83 -42.76
N VAL A 486 -33.55 11.71 -42.15
CA VAL A 486 -34.97 11.90 -42.50
C VAL A 486 -35.13 12.44 -43.92
N GLY A 487 -34.32 13.42 -44.33
CA GLY A 487 -34.32 13.96 -45.69
C GLY A 487 -33.97 12.91 -46.74
N CYS A 488 -32.95 12.07 -46.48
CA CYS A 488 -32.62 10.96 -47.37
C CYS A 488 -33.74 9.90 -47.41
N GLY A 489 -34.38 9.60 -46.27
CA GLY A 489 -35.54 8.71 -46.21
C GLY A 489 -36.74 9.22 -47.01
N ALA A 490 -37.06 10.52 -46.90
CA ALA A 490 -38.10 11.16 -47.68
C ALA A 490 -37.79 11.11 -49.19
N LEU A 491 -36.52 11.31 -49.56
CA LEU A 491 -36.08 11.24 -50.95
C LEU A 491 -36.20 9.82 -51.53
N ILE A 492 -35.86 8.79 -50.76
CA ILE A 492 -36.08 7.37 -51.13
C ILE A 492 -37.56 7.12 -51.36
N TYR A 493 -38.43 7.62 -50.47
CA TYR A 493 -39.87 7.46 -50.60
C TYR A 493 -40.43 8.12 -51.88
N GLN A 494 -39.98 9.35 -52.20
CA GLN A 494 -40.49 10.10 -53.34
C GLN A 494 -39.98 9.60 -54.70
N THR A 495 -38.70 9.19 -54.77
CA THR A 495 -38.06 8.76 -56.03
C THR A 495 -38.13 7.25 -56.25
N ARG A 496 -38.48 6.46 -55.23
CA ARG A 496 -38.39 4.99 -55.19
C ARG A 496 -37.00 4.42 -55.49
N THR A 497 -35.94 5.24 -55.46
CA THR A 497 -34.56 4.81 -55.69
C THR A 497 -33.79 4.78 -54.38
N LEU A 498 -33.60 3.57 -53.83
CA LEU A 498 -32.84 3.37 -52.60
C LEU A 498 -31.39 3.83 -52.75
N GLU A 499 -30.77 3.53 -53.90
CA GLU A 499 -29.36 3.81 -54.18
C GLU A 499 -29.02 5.30 -54.07
N LEU A 500 -29.91 6.19 -54.51
CA LEU A 500 -29.65 7.62 -54.53
C LEU A 500 -29.70 8.23 -53.12
N GLY A 501 -30.72 7.88 -52.33
CA GLY A 501 -30.81 8.36 -50.94
C GLY A 501 -29.76 7.73 -50.01
N ALA A 502 -29.49 6.43 -50.16
CA ALA A 502 -28.44 5.76 -49.40
C ALA A 502 -27.04 6.28 -49.79
N GLY A 503 -26.79 6.53 -51.08
CA GLY A 503 -25.54 7.10 -51.58
C GLY A 503 -25.27 8.51 -51.04
N LEU A 504 -26.29 9.38 -51.01
CA LEU A 504 -26.18 10.73 -50.44
C LEU A 504 -25.92 10.70 -48.92
N PHE A 505 -26.62 9.84 -48.18
CA PHE A 505 -26.37 9.65 -46.76
C PHE A 505 -24.95 9.10 -46.51
N GLY A 506 -24.51 8.14 -47.32
CA GLY A 506 -23.15 7.60 -47.27
C GLY A 506 -22.08 8.67 -47.52
N LEU A 507 -22.25 9.51 -48.54
CA LEU A 507 -21.36 10.64 -48.82
C LEU A 507 -21.31 11.64 -47.67
N PHE A 508 -22.47 11.96 -47.06
CA PHE A 508 -22.53 12.80 -45.88
C PHE A 508 -21.72 12.18 -44.74
N MET A 509 -21.93 10.91 -44.42
CA MET A 509 -21.21 10.23 -43.33
C MET A 509 -19.70 10.15 -43.59
N VAL A 510 -19.27 9.96 -44.84
CA VAL A 510 -17.84 10.04 -45.22
C VAL A 510 -17.30 11.45 -44.97
N GLY A 511 -18.04 12.49 -45.37
CA GLY A 511 -17.68 13.88 -45.09
C GLY A 511 -17.55 14.17 -43.58
N VAL A 512 -18.49 13.68 -42.77
CA VAL A 512 -18.45 13.78 -41.31
C VAL A 512 -17.23 13.05 -40.76
N ALA A 513 -16.95 11.83 -41.21
CA ALA A 513 -15.80 11.04 -40.75
C ALA A 513 -14.46 11.73 -41.08
N LEU A 514 -14.31 12.28 -42.29
CA LEU A 514 -13.12 13.03 -42.68
C LEU A 514 -12.93 14.30 -41.83
N LYS A 515 -14.02 15.04 -41.59
CA LYS A 515 -13.98 16.23 -40.75
C LYS A 515 -13.69 15.88 -39.28
N SER A 516 -14.31 14.82 -38.76
CA SER A 516 -14.06 14.29 -37.41
C SER A 516 -12.59 13.95 -37.23
N ARG A 517 -12.00 13.22 -38.19
CA ARG A 517 -10.58 12.86 -38.13
C ARG A 517 -9.66 14.09 -38.07
N ASN A 518 -10.01 15.17 -38.77
CA ASN A 518 -9.24 16.41 -38.73
C ASN A 518 -9.45 17.18 -37.41
N THR A 519 -10.67 17.17 -36.85
CA THR A 519 -10.94 17.77 -35.54
C THR A 519 -10.25 17.00 -34.43
N ASP A 520 -10.26 15.67 -34.47
CA ASP A 520 -9.64 14.80 -33.46
C ASP A 520 -8.12 15.03 -33.43
N LYS A 521 -7.48 15.17 -34.60
CA LYS A 521 -6.05 15.54 -34.68
C LYS A 521 -5.76 16.90 -34.03
N ALA A 522 -6.61 17.89 -34.27
CA ALA A 522 -6.44 19.23 -33.70
C ALA A 522 -6.69 19.24 -32.19
N ASN A 523 -7.70 18.49 -31.72
CA ASN A 523 -8.02 18.35 -30.30
C ASN A 523 -6.90 17.61 -29.56
N ASN A 524 -6.39 16.52 -30.13
CA ASN A 524 -5.24 15.80 -29.58
C ASN A 524 -3.99 16.67 -29.51
N LYS A 525 -3.75 17.50 -30.52
CA LYS A 525 -2.63 18.45 -30.47
C LYS A 525 -2.82 19.47 -29.35
N ASN A 526 -4.00 20.10 -29.24
CA ASN A 526 -4.28 21.06 -28.17
C ASN A 526 -4.18 20.43 -26.77
N ALA A 527 -4.65 19.19 -26.60
CA ALA A 527 -4.51 18.42 -25.37
C ALA A 527 -3.03 18.16 -25.04
N SER A 528 -2.25 17.72 -26.03
CA SER A 528 -0.80 17.50 -25.89
C SER A 528 -0.08 18.79 -25.48
N ASP A 529 -0.37 19.90 -26.18
CA ASP A 529 0.25 21.20 -25.93
C ASP A 529 -0.05 21.71 -24.50
N LEU A 530 -1.25 21.43 -23.97
CA LEU A 530 -1.64 21.80 -22.60
C LEU A 530 -0.85 21.01 -21.54
N ILE A 531 -0.64 19.71 -21.74
CA ILE A 531 0.03 18.84 -20.74
C ILE A 531 1.53 18.72 -20.97
N GLN A 532 2.06 19.19 -22.11
CA GLN A 532 3.49 19.07 -22.45
C GLN A 532 4.42 19.54 -21.32
N PRO A 533 4.20 20.69 -20.65
CA PRO A 533 5.12 21.16 -19.60
C PRO A 533 5.20 20.22 -18.39
N ILE A 534 4.07 19.60 -18.01
CA ILE A 534 4.03 18.65 -16.88
C ILE A 534 4.60 17.28 -17.29
N MET A 535 4.47 16.90 -18.56
CA MET A 535 5.07 15.68 -19.12
C MET A 535 6.59 15.82 -19.26
N ASP A 536 7.09 16.98 -19.68
CA ASP A 536 8.53 17.27 -19.71
C ASP A 536 9.13 17.19 -18.31
N THR A 537 8.41 17.67 -17.29
CA THR A 537 8.82 17.55 -15.89
C THR A 537 8.87 16.09 -15.45
N LEU A 538 7.86 15.27 -15.79
CA LEU A 538 7.86 13.83 -15.54
C LEU A 538 9.09 13.15 -16.15
N TYR A 539 9.38 13.42 -17.42
CA TYR A 539 10.54 12.83 -18.10
C TYR A 539 11.86 13.27 -17.48
N ARG A 540 12.00 14.57 -17.15
CA ARG A 540 13.17 15.10 -16.44
C ARG A 540 13.40 14.40 -15.10
N VAL A 541 12.34 14.20 -14.31
CA VAL A 541 12.43 13.50 -13.00
C VAL A 541 12.76 12.02 -13.20
N ARG A 542 12.14 11.36 -14.19
CA ARG A 542 12.37 9.94 -14.48
C ARG A 542 13.81 9.68 -14.94
N ASP A 543 14.32 10.52 -15.82
CA ASP A 543 15.65 10.35 -16.40
C ASP A 543 16.76 10.67 -15.37
N ASN A 544 16.51 11.63 -14.46
CA ASN A 544 17.40 11.97 -13.33
C ASN A 544 17.07 11.24 -12.01
N LYS A 545 16.24 10.20 -12.05
CA LYS A 545 15.72 9.50 -10.85
C LYS A 545 16.84 9.10 -9.88
N LYS A 546 17.96 8.56 -10.37
CA LYS A 546 19.04 8.05 -9.52
C LYS A 546 19.69 9.15 -8.68
N GLU A 547 19.99 10.28 -9.30
CA GLU A 547 20.61 11.43 -8.62
C GLU A 547 19.64 12.06 -7.63
N LEU A 548 18.38 12.23 -8.03
CA LEU A 548 17.33 12.75 -7.16
C LEU A 548 17.12 11.86 -5.93
N LEU A 549 17.03 10.54 -6.12
CA LEU A 549 16.90 9.60 -5.00
C LEU A 549 18.15 9.55 -4.13
N ALA A 550 19.35 9.71 -4.69
CA ALA A 550 20.57 9.79 -3.88
C ALA A 550 20.57 11.04 -2.98
N TYR A 551 20.15 12.19 -3.51
CA TYR A 551 20.00 13.41 -2.73
C TYR A 551 18.93 13.26 -1.64
N LEU A 552 17.73 12.78 -1.99
CA LEU A 552 16.63 12.59 -1.04
C LEU A 552 16.93 11.49 -0.01
N ALA A 553 17.69 10.46 -0.37
CA ALA A 553 18.16 9.45 0.57
C ALA A 553 19.18 10.00 1.57
N LYS A 554 20.01 10.99 1.19
CA LYS A 554 20.88 11.70 2.15
C LYS A 554 20.05 12.45 3.20
N LEU A 555 18.84 12.89 2.85
CA LEU A 555 17.91 13.61 3.73
C LEU A 555 16.99 12.68 4.57
N LYS A 556 16.99 11.37 4.32
CA LYS A 556 16.30 10.37 5.15
C LYS A 556 17.23 9.96 6.28
#